data_AF-A0AAU6WLW5-F1
#
_entry.id   AF-A0AAU6WLW5-F1
#
_cell.length_a   1.000
_cell.length_b   1.000
_cell.length_c   1.000
_cell.angle_alpha   90.00
_cell.angle_beta   90.00
_cell.angle_gamma   90.00
#
_symmetry.space_group_name_H-M   'P 1'
#
loop_
_entity.id
_entity.type
_entity.pdbx_description
1 polymer ?
#
loop_
_entity_poly.entity_id
_entity_poly.type
_entity_poly.pdbx_seq_one_letter_code
_entity_poly.pdbx_strand_id
1 'polypeptide(L)' 'MKIEIWSDVMCPFCYIGKNNFEKALEQLPFKDEVEVEWKSFQLDPSLNPEETKSTVDYFREKKVFLKHRPGK' A
#
# COMPACT_ATOMS: atom_id res chain seq x y z
N MET A 1 -9.71 19.04 11.12
CA MET A 1 -10.28 17.74 10.65
C MET A 1 -9.16 16.71 10.65
N LYS A 2 -9.38 15.46 11.07
CA LYS A 2 -8.35 14.43 11.08
C LYS A 2 -8.57 13.39 9.98
N ILE A 3 -7.51 13.08 9.24
CA ILE A 3 -7.47 12.05 8.18
C ILE A 3 -6.41 11.01 8.56
N GLU A 4 -6.83 9.77 8.74
CA GLU A 4 -5.92 8.64 8.98
C GLU A 4 -5.72 7.84 7.69
N ILE A 5 -4.47 7.65 7.29
CA ILE A 5 -4.11 6.95 6.06
C ILE A 5 -3.31 5.69 6.39
N TRP A 6 -3.90 4.53 6.10
CA TRP A 6 -3.24 3.24 6.21
C TRP A 6 -2.47 2.93 4.93
N SER A 7 -1.17 2.66 5.06
CA SER A 7 -0.29 2.44 3.91
C SER A 7 0.73 1.33 4.17
N ASP A 8 1.02 0.56 3.13
CA ASP A 8 2.10 -0.41 3.09
C ASP A 8 3.16 0.07 2.07
N VAL A 9 4.44 -0.08 2.42
CA VAL A 9 5.59 0.27 1.58
C VAL A 9 5.67 -0.57 0.30
N MET A 10 5.15 -1.80 0.28
CA MET A 10 5.13 -2.66 -0.90
C MET A 10 3.97 -2.37 -1.87
N CYS A 11 3.06 -1.47 -1.50
CA CYS A 11 1.83 -1.17 -2.24
C CYS A 11 2.07 -0.07 -3.30
N PRO A 12 2.11 -0.39 -4.61
CA PRO A 12 2.32 0.62 -5.65
C PRO A 12 1.17 1.65 -5.71
N PHE A 13 -0.07 1.23 -5.41
CA PHE A 13 -1.22 2.14 -5.38
C PHE A 13 -1.20 3.09 -4.20
N CYS A 14 -0.61 2.69 -3.07
CA CYS A 14 -0.50 3.52 -1.90
C CYS A 14 0.50 4.66 -2.16
N TYR A 15 1.58 4.40 -2.91
CA TYR A 15 2.49 5.43 -3.40
C TYR A 15 1.79 6.42 -4.35
N ILE A 16 1.05 5.92 -5.34
CA ILE A 16 0.27 6.78 -6.27
C ILE A 16 -0.76 7.61 -5.50
N GLY A 17 -1.47 6.97 -4.56
CA GLY A 17 -2.48 7.58 -3.71
C GLY A 17 -1.92 8.70 -2.85
N LYS A 18 -0.76 8.49 -2.21
CA LYS A 18 -0.04 9.52 -1.45
C LYS A 18 0.22 10.76 -2.29
N ASN A 19 0.82 10.59 -3.48
CA ASN A 19 1.14 11.71 -4.37
C ASN A 19 -0.12 12.46 -4.84
N ASN A 20 -1.19 11.74 -5.16
CA ASN A 20 -2.46 12.36 -5.56
C ASN A 20 -3.12 13.10 -4.38
N PHE A 21 -3.09 12.51 -3.18
CA PHE A 21 -3.61 13.11 -1.96
C PHE A 21 -2.85 14.39 -1.60
N GLU A 22 -1.52 14.38 -1.61
CA GLU A 22 -0.68 15.54 -1.32
C GLU A 22 -0.97 16.69 -2.30
N LYS A 23 -1.07 16.41 -3.60
CA LYS A 23 -1.46 17.40 -4.62
C LYS A 23 -2.85 17.98 -4.41
N ALA A 24 -3.80 17.16 -3.96
CA ALA A 24 -5.16 17.62 -3.68
C ALA A 24 -5.18 18.49 -2.41
N LEU A 25 -4.46 18.09 -1.36
CA LEU A 25 -4.35 18.81 -0.10
C LEU A 25 -3.73 20.20 -0.30
N GLU A 26 -2.71 20.32 -1.15
CA GLU A 26 -2.10 21.61 -1.49
C GLU A 26 -3.06 22.64 -2.11
N GLN A 27 -4.13 22.17 -2.76
CA GLN A 27 -5.13 23.01 -3.41
C GLN A 27 -6.24 23.48 -2.45
N LEU A 28 -6.29 22.95 -1.23
CA LEU A 28 -7.32 23.29 -0.26
C LEU A 28 -6.97 24.61 0.47
N PRO A 29 -7.89 25.59 0.52
CA PRO A 29 -7.67 26.84 1.26
C PRO A 29 -7.45 26.64 2.77
N PHE A 30 -7.95 25.54 3.32
CA PHE A 30 -7.92 25.19 4.75
C PHE A 30 -6.95 24.03 5.04
N LYS A 31 -5.96 23.78 4.19
CA LYS A 31 -5.03 22.64 4.33
C LYS A 31 -4.35 22.56 5.70
N ASP A 32 -4.08 23.71 6.32
CA ASP A 32 -3.40 23.81 7.62
C ASP A 32 -4.31 23.40 8.80
N GLU A 33 -5.61 23.25 8.56
CA GLU A 33 -6.60 22.74 9.53
C GLU A 33 -6.79 21.21 9.43
N VAL A 34 -6.11 20.56 8.46
CA VAL A 34 -6.16 19.12 8.25
C VAL A 34 -4.98 18.44 8.96
N GLU A 35 -5.28 17.64 9.97
CA GLU A 35 -4.30 16.76 10.62
C GLU A 35 -4.26 15.43 9.85
N VAL A 36 -3.08 15.09 9.31
CA VAL A 36 -2.86 13.81 8.60
C VAL A 36 -2.02 12.89 9.48
N GLU A 37 -2.55 11.71 9.77
CA GLU A 37 -1.82 10.67 10.50
C GLU A 37 -1.63 9.44 9.61
N TRP A 38 -0.38 9.00 9.46
CA TRP A 38 -0.04 7.78 8.71
C TRP A 38 -0.01 6.58 9.65
N LYS A 39 -0.73 5.52 9.27
CA LYS A 39 -0.79 4.25 9.98
C LYS A 39 -0.14 3.15 9.14
N SER A 40 0.61 2.26 9.80
CA SER A 40 1.23 1.11 9.15
C SER A 40 0.18 0.07 8.75
N PHE A 41 0.25 -0.43 7.51
CA PHE A 41 -0.53 -1.56 7.04
C PHE A 41 0.39 -2.66 6.51
N GLN A 42 -0.05 -3.92 6.58
CA GLN A 42 0.64 -5.06 5.98
C GLN A 42 -0.29 -5.74 4.97
N LEU A 43 0.07 -5.69 3.69
CA LEU A 43 -0.60 -6.40 2.60
C LEU A 43 -0.51 -7.92 2.79
N ASP A 44 0.64 -8.39 3.28
CA ASP A 44 0.83 -9.78 3.67
C ASP A 44 1.38 -9.86 5.11
N PRO A 45 0.50 -9.96 6.12
CA PRO A 45 0.91 -10.11 7.51
C PRO A 45 1.49 -11.49 7.82
N SER A 46 1.44 -12.46 6.88
CA SER A 46 2.03 -13.79 7.05
C SER A 46 3.50 -13.87 6.66
N LEU A 47 4.07 -12.78 6.16
CA LEU A 47 5.50 -12.70 5.82
C LEU A 47 6.36 -12.93 7.06
N ASN A 48 7.33 -13.84 6.93
CA ASN A 48 8.35 -14.03 7.96
C ASN A 48 9.37 -12.89 7.87
N PRO A 49 9.52 -12.04 8.91
CA PRO A 49 10.46 -10.92 8.89
C PRO A 49 11.94 -11.33 8.88
N GLU A 50 12.27 -12.58 9.24
CA GLU A 50 13.63 -13.11 9.21
C GLU A 50 14.02 -13.66 7.83
N GLU A 51 13.06 -13.85 6.94
CA GLU A 51 13.27 -14.42 5.61
C GLU A 51 13.47 -13.30 4.57
N THR A 52 14.62 -13.28 3.90
CA THR A 52 14.85 -12.40 2.75
C THR A 52 14.60 -13.15 1.46
N LYS A 53 13.59 -12.72 0.70
CA LYS A 53 13.27 -13.24 -0.64
C LYS A 53 13.40 -12.14 -1.69
N SER A 54 13.76 -12.54 -2.91
CA SER A 54 13.63 -11.62 -4.04
C SER A 54 12.14 -11.31 -4.25
N THR A 55 11.81 -10.08 -4.63
CA THR A 55 10.44 -9.67 -4.95
C THR A 55 9.81 -10.58 -6.02
N VAL A 56 10.62 -11.01 -6.99
CA VAL A 56 10.18 -11.91 -8.07
C VAL A 56 9.78 -13.28 -7.52
N ASP A 57 10.59 -13.86 -6.62
CA ASP A 57 10.31 -15.20 -6.06
C ASP A 57 9.14 -15.16 -5.08
N TYR A 58 9.07 -14.12 -4.23
CA TYR A 58 7.90 -13.87 -3.38
C TYR A 58 6.60 -13.85 -4.19
N PHE A 59 6.55 -13.07 -5.28
CA PHE A 59 5.36 -13.00 -6.11
C PHE A 59 5.08 -14.28 -6.90
N ARG A 60 6.12 -15.08 -7.25
CA ARG A 60 5.95 -16.39 -7.90
C ARG A 60 5.32 -17.41 -6.97
N GLU A 61 5.77 -17.46 -5.72
CA GLU A 61 5.27 -18.39 -4.70
C GLU A 61 3.84 -18.04 -4.28
N LYS A 62 3.58 -16.75 -4.07
CA LYS A 62 2.27 -16.23 -3.63
C LYS A 62 1.23 -16.14 -4.75
N LYS A 63 1.48 -16.69 -5.95
CA LYS A 63 0.54 -16.65 -7.09
C LYS A 63 -0.81 -17.31 -6.78
N VAL A 64 -1.72 -16.53 -6.20
CA VAL A 64 -3.18 -16.74 -6.27
C VAL A 64 -3.64 -16.73 -7.74
N PHE A 65 -2.91 -16.05 -8.63
CA PHE A 65 -3.26 -15.89 -10.05
C PHE A 65 -3.13 -17.16 -10.92
N LEU A 66 -2.36 -18.17 -10.50
CA LEU A 66 -2.20 -19.41 -11.29
C LEU A 66 -3.01 -20.60 -10.75
N LYS A 67 -3.46 -20.57 -9.49
CA LYS A 67 -4.24 -21.67 -8.91
C LYS A 67 -5.74 -21.59 -9.18
N HIS A 68 -6.22 -20.53 -9.84
CA HIS A 68 -7.64 -20.29 -10.11
C HIS A 68 -7.95 -19.97 -11.58
N ARG A 69 -7.16 -20.47 -12.53
CA ARG A 69 -7.60 -20.48 -13.94
C ARG A 69 -8.28 -21.81 -14.25
N PRO A 70 -9.62 -21.94 -14.10
CA PRO A 70 -10.31 -23.09 -14.66
C PRO A 70 -10.19 -23.00 -16.19
N GLY A 71 -9.47 -23.93 -16.81
CA GLY A 71 -9.49 -24.12 -18.26
C GLY A 71 -8.26 -23.68 -19.07
N LYS A 72 -7.05 -23.84 -18.56
CA LYS A 72 -5.87 -24.15 -19.40
C LYS A 72 -5.03 -25.23 -18.75
#